data_AF-A0A958AK93-F1
#
_entry.id   AF-A0A958AK93-F1
#
_cell.length_a   1.000
_cell.length_b   1.000
_cell.length_c   1.000
_cell.angle_alpha   90.00
_cell.angle_beta   90.00
_cell.angle_gamma   90.00
#
_symmetry.space_group_name_H-M   'P 1'
#
loop_
_entity.id
_entity.type
_entity.pdbx_description
1 polymer ?
#
loop_
_entity_poly.entity_id
_entity_poly.type
_entity_poly.pdbx_seq_one_letter_code
_entity_poly.pdbx_strand_id
1 'polypeptide(L)' 'AGDVIITDDQHLHFGKGQAVTKLELTPGEHVLRLQFANGAHLALDGDEYQDEITITVQE' A
#
# COMPACT_ATOMS: atom_id res chain seq x y z
N ALA A 1 8.49 5.75 8.70
CA ALA A 1 7.55 6.88 8.81
C ALA A 1 8.24 8.18 8.45
N GLY A 2 7.49 9.19 8.00
CA GLY A 2 8.04 10.48 7.56
C GLY A 2 8.56 10.50 6.12
N ASP A 3 8.65 9.35 5.46
CA ASP A 3 8.93 9.26 4.02
C ASP A 3 7.72 9.76 3.20
N VAL A 4 8.00 10.42 2.08
CA VAL A 4 6.99 10.85 1.12
C VAL A 4 6.57 9.64 0.28
N ILE A 5 5.28 9.33 0.30
CA ILE A 5 4.69 8.31 -0.57
C ILE A 5 4.35 8.98 -1.90
N ILE A 6 5.23 8.77 -2.88
CA ILE A 6 5.05 9.27 -4.24
C ILE A 6 3.94 8.50 -4.96
N THR A 7 3.46 9.01 -6.09
CA THR A 7 2.55 8.27 -6.96
C THR A 7 3.37 7.67 -8.10
N ASP A 8 3.41 6.35 -8.14
CA ASP A 8 4.02 5.54 -9.21
C ASP A 8 3.31 4.18 -9.30
N ASP A 9 3.81 3.29 -10.14
CA ASP A 9 3.21 1.97 -10.38
C ASP A 9 3.23 1.04 -9.15
N GLN A 10 4.08 1.32 -8.15
CA GLN A 10 4.16 0.56 -6.89
C GLN A 10 3.39 1.23 -5.74
N HIS A 11 3.08 2.52 -5.86
CA HIS A 11 2.38 3.30 -4.85
C HIS A 11 0.99 3.74 -5.34
N LEU A 12 0.00 2.91 -5.03
CA LEU A 12 -1.40 3.16 -5.37
C LEU A 12 -2.10 3.95 -4.25
N HIS A 13 -2.70 5.10 -4.58
CA HIS A 13 -3.27 6.03 -3.59
C HIS A 13 -4.78 5.84 -3.44
N PHE A 14 -5.22 5.57 -2.21
CA PHE A 14 -6.61 5.31 -1.86
C PHE A 14 -7.16 6.37 -0.89
N GLY A 15 -7.79 7.43 -1.40
CA GLY A 15 -8.26 8.57 -0.57
C GLY A 15 -9.78 8.73 -0.40
N LYS A 16 -10.60 7.81 -0.94
CA LYS A 16 -12.08 7.96 -1.02
C LYS A 16 -12.86 7.26 0.10
N GLY A 17 -12.17 6.75 1.13
CA GLY A 17 -12.79 5.96 2.19
C GLY A 17 -13.25 4.56 1.76
N GLN A 18 -12.66 4.01 0.69
CA GLN A 18 -12.94 2.63 0.25
C GLN A 18 -12.39 1.61 1.25
N ALA A 19 -13.17 0.58 1.56
CA ALA A 19 -12.75 -0.51 2.45
C ALA A 19 -12.07 -1.67 1.69
N VAL A 20 -12.27 -1.75 0.38
CA VAL A 20 -11.77 -2.83 -0.49
C VAL A 20 -11.34 -2.24 -1.82
N THR A 21 -10.30 -2.80 -2.41
CA THR A 21 -9.86 -2.54 -3.78
C THR A 21 -9.55 -3.85 -4.51
N LYS A 22 -9.40 -3.79 -5.83
CA LYS A 22 -8.90 -4.90 -6.64
C LYS A 22 -7.51 -4.54 -7.15
N LEU A 23 -6.58 -5.48 -7.05
CA LEU A 23 -5.23 -5.38 -7.58
C LEU A 23 -5.06 -6.42 -8.68
N GLU A 24 -4.50 -6.02 -9.82
CA GLU A 24 -4.05 -6.93 -10.85
C GLU A 24 -2.54 -7.12 -10.67
N LEU A 25 -2.12 -8.37 -10.45
CA LEU A 25 -0.74 -8.73 -10.16
C LEU A 25 -0.30 -9.81 -11.15
N THR A 26 0.96 -9.75 -11.58
CA THR A 26 1.55 -10.81 -12.40
C THR A 26 1.77 -12.07 -11.55
N PRO A 27 1.79 -13.28 -12.15
CA PRO A 27 2.21 -14.49 -11.43
C PRO A 27 3.58 -14.31 -10.77
N GLY A 28 3.75 -14.84 -9.56
CA GLY A 28 4.97 -14.69 -8.75
C GLY A 28 4.71 -14.30 -7.29
N GLU A 29 5.80 -14.15 -6.53
CA GLU A 29 5.76 -13.66 -5.15
C GLU A 29 5.70 -12.14 -5.11
N HIS A 30 4.82 -11.60 -4.26
CA HIS A 30 4.66 -10.17 -4.03
C HIS A 30 4.61 -9.87 -2.54
N VAL A 31 5.20 -8.74 -2.15
CA VAL A 31 4.98 -8.15 -0.82
C VAL A 31 4.03 -6.98 -1.00
N LEU A 32 2.88 -7.05 -0.35
CA LEU A 32 1.90 -5.96 -0.35
C LEU A 32 1.98 -5.26 1.00
N ARG A 33 2.15 -3.94 0.95
CA ARG A 33 2.14 -3.08 2.13
C ARG A 33 0.97 -2.12 2.07
N LEU A 34 0.17 -2.08 3.13
CA LEU A 34 -0.77 -1.01 3.38
C LEU A 34 -0.09 0.01 4.28
N GLN A 35 -0.09 1.28 3.88
CA GLN A 35 0.53 2.37 4.64
C GLN A 35 -0.41 3.57 4.66
N PHE A 36 -0.80 4.03 5.85
CA PHE A 36 -1.52 5.29 6.00
C PHE A 36 -0.57 6.49 5.89
N ALA A 37 -1.07 7.57 5.33
CA ALA A 37 -0.36 8.82 5.13
C ALA A 37 -1.22 10.01 5.55
N ASN A 38 -0.58 11.14 5.90
CA ASN A 38 -1.28 12.39 6.13
C ASN A 38 -1.58 13.15 4.83
N GLY A 39 -2.21 14.33 4.94
CA GLY A 39 -2.56 15.18 3.78
C GLY A 39 -1.37 15.72 2.98
N ALA A 40 -0.13 15.58 3.49
CA ALA A 40 1.09 15.90 2.78
C ALA A 40 1.76 14.66 2.15
N HIS A 41 1.07 13.52 2.11
CA HIS A 41 1.58 12.22 1.65
C HIS A 41 2.77 11.69 2.45
N LEU A 42 2.92 12.12 3.70
CA LEU A 42 3.94 11.57 4.60
C LEU A 42 3.39 10.35 5.31
N ALA A 43 4.13 9.24 5.28
CA ALA A 43 3.79 8.02 6.01
C ALA A 43 3.66 8.30 7.50
N LEU A 44 2.52 7.89 8.08
CA LEU A 44 2.30 7.97 9.53
C LEU A 44 3.20 6.98 10.28
N ASP A 45 3.52 7.31 11.53
CA ASP A 45 4.34 6.48 12.42
C ASP A 45 3.47 5.68 13.38
N GLY A 46 3.82 4.42 13.61
CA GLY A 46 3.07 3.47 14.45
C GLY A 46 2.61 2.22 13.69
N ASP A 47 2.62 1.08 14.37
CA ASP A 47 2.21 -0.21 13.80
C ASP A 47 0.73 -0.25 13.43
N GLU A 48 -0.11 0.58 14.06
CA GLU A 48 -1.52 0.71 13.70
C GLU A 48 -1.78 1.34 12.32
N TYR A 49 -0.75 1.97 11.73
CA TYR A 49 -0.84 2.67 10.44
C TYR A 49 -0.21 1.90 9.29
N GLN A 50 0.29 0.70 9.53
CA GLN A 50 0.91 -0.13 8.52
C GLN A 50 0.54 -1.60 8.68
N ASP A 51 0.47 -2.30 7.56
CA ASP A 51 0.38 -3.76 7.56
C ASP A 51 1.12 -4.30 6.33
N GLU A 52 1.66 -5.50 6.45
CA GLU A 52 2.42 -6.14 5.40
C GLU A 52 2.07 -7.61 5.29
N ILE A 53 1.84 -8.05 4.06
CA ILE A 53 1.59 -9.46 3.75
C ILE A 53 2.47 -9.89 2.57
N THR A 54 2.87 -11.16 2.61
CA THR A 54 3.50 -11.83 1.47
C THR A 54 2.47 -12.76 0.83
N ILE A 55 2.34 -12.67 -0.50
CA ILE A 55 1.44 -13.51 -1.27
C ILE A 55 2.18 -14.11 -2.48
N THR A 56 1.66 -15.22 -2.99
CA THR A 56 2.11 -15.81 -4.25
C THR A 56 0.92 -15.92 -5.20
N VAL A 57 1.00 -15.26 -6.35
CA VAL A 57 0.00 -15.31 -7.42
C VAL A 57 0.35 -16.45 -8.36
N GLN A 58 -0.60 -17.37 -8.57
CA GLN A 58 -0.45 -18.51 -9.48
C GLN A 58 -0.91 -18.14 -10.89
N GLU A 59 -0.48 -18.93 -11.89
CA GLU A 59 -0.98 -18.84 -13.28
C GLU A 59 -2.46 -19.26 -13.41
#